data_AF-G1XNM4-F1
#
_entry.id   AF-G1XNM4-F1
#
_cell.length_a   1.000
_cell.length_b   1.000
_cell.length_c   1.000
_cell.angle_alpha   90.00
_cell.angle_beta   90.00
_cell.angle_gamma   90.00
#
_symmetry.space_group_name_H-M   'P 1'
#
loop_
_entity.id
_entity.type
_entity.pdbx_description
1 polymer ?
#
loop_
_entity_poly.entity_id
_entity_poly.type
_entity_poly.pdbx_seq_one_letter_code
_entity_poly.pdbx_strand_id
1 'polypeptide(L)'
;MHRVVLALLAASPALAQIPGSLTPEVHPLLPIQTCATGRGCKTINTKVVLDSQYRWHHVKGGYDPCVNNGVFNAATCKKADECAANCEVEGVNYASYGISTSGNALTLQLFNPTGGLASPRVYLLKEDAQTYYKFRMLNKEFTYDVDVSNLPCGTNGALVSTF
;
A
#
# COMPACT_ATOMS: atom_id res chain seq x y z
N MET A 1 -40.05 32.67 -16.57
CA MET A 1 -38.77 32.30 -17.21
C MET A 1 -37.86 31.71 -16.14
N HIS A 2 -37.75 30.37 -16.07
CA HIS A 2 -36.94 29.70 -15.04
C HIS A 2 -35.52 29.51 -15.55
N ARG A 3 -34.55 30.23 -14.95
CA ARG A 3 -33.13 30.07 -15.24
C ARG A 3 -32.58 28.91 -14.40
N VAL A 4 -32.29 27.78 -15.04
CA VAL A 4 -31.52 26.68 -14.44
C VAL A 4 -30.05 27.07 -14.48
N VAL A 5 -29.43 27.25 -13.31
CA VAL A 5 -27.99 27.49 -13.19
C VAL A 5 -27.31 26.12 -13.07
N LEU A 6 -26.64 25.70 -14.14
CA LEU A 6 -25.82 24.49 -14.16
C LEU A 6 -24.46 24.82 -13.54
N ALA A 7 -24.27 24.49 -12.26
CA ALA A 7 -22.97 24.62 -11.60
C ALA A 7 -22.04 23.51 -12.12
N LEU A 8 -21.14 23.85 -13.05
CA LEU A 8 -19.99 22.99 -13.38
C LEU A 8 -19.08 22.94 -12.14
N LEU A 9 -19.09 21.81 -11.42
CA LEU A 9 -18.00 21.46 -10.52
C LEU A 9 -16.76 21.20 -11.39
N ALA A 10 -15.86 22.17 -11.49
CA ALA A 10 -14.52 21.94 -11.99
C ALA A 10 -13.81 21.02 -10.97
N ALA A 11 -13.78 19.72 -11.27
CA ALA A 11 -12.91 18.80 -10.55
C ALA A 11 -11.47 19.17 -10.92
N SER A 12 -10.78 19.92 -10.05
CA SER A 12 -9.34 20.09 -10.16
C SER A 12 -8.71 18.69 -10.18
N PRO A 13 -7.95 18.31 -11.22
CA PRO A 13 -7.24 17.04 -11.19
C PRO A 13 -6.31 17.06 -9.99
N ALA A 14 -6.54 16.16 -9.04
CA ALA A 14 -5.54 15.91 -8.03
C ALA A 14 -4.29 15.40 -8.75
N LEU A 15 -3.18 16.12 -8.64
CA LEU A 15 -1.87 15.64 -9.08
C LEU A 15 -1.50 14.47 -8.16
N ALA A 16 -1.88 13.26 -8.59
CA ALA A 16 -1.42 12.04 -7.97
C ALA A 16 -0.01 11.72 -8.49
N GLN A 17 0.75 10.96 -7.72
CA GLN A 17 2.00 10.39 -8.20
C GLN A 17 1.74 9.53 -9.45
N ILE A 18 2.66 9.57 -10.41
CA ILE A 18 2.52 8.85 -11.67
C ILE A 18 2.95 7.38 -11.46
N PRO A 19 2.19 6.38 -11.91
CA PRO A 19 2.64 4.99 -11.87
C PRO A 19 3.78 4.78 -12.88
N GLY A 20 4.87 4.16 -12.42
CA GLY A 20 5.94 3.66 -13.27
C GLY A 20 5.51 2.44 -14.08
N SER A 21 6.34 2.05 -15.04
CA SER A 21 6.05 0.94 -15.97
C SER A 21 7.18 -0.09 -16.08
N LEU A 22 8.30 0.13 -15.40
CA LEU A 22 9.48 -0.72 -15.46
C LEU A 22 9.31 -2.00 -14.64
N THR A 23 8.65 -1.89 -13.48
CA THR A 23 8.38 -3.00 -12.56
C THR A 23 6.88 -3.18 -12.42
N PRO A 24 6.33 -4.35 -12.82
CA PRO A 24 4.92 -4.66 -12.63
C PRO A 24 4.54 -4.64 -11.14
N GLU A 25 3.39 -4.06 -10.84
CA GLU A 25 2.80 -4.15 -9.50
C GLU A 25 1.83 -5.33 -9.42
N VAL A 26 2.21 -6.37 -8.68
CA VAL A 26 1.41 -7.59 -8.53
C VAL A 26 1.16 -7.87 -7.05
N HIS A 27 -0.03 -7.49 -6.58
CA HIS A 27 -0.42 -7.59 -5.17
C HIS A 27 -0.58 -9.06 -4.71
N PRO A 28 0.08 -9.48 -3.61
CA PRO A 28 -0.14 -10.79 -3.01
C PRO A 28 -1.59 -10.97 -2.56
N LEU A 29 -2.17 -12.14 -2.82
CA LEU A 29 -3.49 -12.51 -2.32
C LEU A 29 -3.41 -12.78 -0.82
N LEU A 30 -4.35 -12.23 -0.05
CA LEU A 30 -4.51 -12.49 1.37
C LEU A 30 -6.01 -12.56 1.66
N PRO A 31 -6.66 -13.72 1.49
CA PRO A 31 -8.09 -13.85 1.74
C PRO A 31 -8.40 -13.66 3.22
N ILE A 32 -9.41 -12.86 3.52
CA ILE A 32 -9.96 -12.69 4.87
C ILE A 32 -11.37 -13.29 4.95
N GLN A 33 -11.95 -13.33 6.14
CA GLN A 33 -13.32 -13.76 6.34
C GLN A 33 -14.18 -12.67 6.96
N THR A 34 -15.44 -12.59 6.52
CA THR A 34 -16.50 -11.85 7.21
C THR A 34 -17.53 -12.84 7.76
N CYS A 35 -17.80 -12.74 9.06
CA CYS A 35 -18.68 -13.67 9.76
C CYS A 35 -19.94 -12.97 10.22
N ALA A 36 -21.06 -13.71 10.26
CA ALA A 36 -22.31 -13.24 10.81
C ALA A 36 -22.90 -14.27 11.76
N THR A 37 -23.43 -13.80 12.90
CA THR A 37 -24.06 -14.65 13.92
C THR A 37 -25.12 -15.55 13.28
N GLY A 38 -25.01 -16.86 13.51
CA GLY A 38 -25.91 -17.87 12.96
C GLY A 38 -25.79 -18.14 11.45
N ARG A 39 -24.86 -17.51 10.72
CA ARG A 39 -24.69 -17.64 9.25
C ARG A 39 -23.28 -18.04 8.80
N GLY A 40 -22.38 -18.33 9.73
CA GLY A 40 -20.99 -18.70 9.44
C GLY A 40 -20.18 -17.55 8.83
N CYS A 41 -19.06 -17.92 8.21
CA CYS A 41 -18.09 -16.98 7.63
C CYS A 41 -18.04 -17.10 6.11
N LYS A 42 -17.85 -15.97 5.43
CA LYS A 42 -17.63 -15.87 3.99
C LYS A 42 -16.24 -15.33 3.70
N THR A 43 -15.53 -15.98 2.80
CA THR A 43 -14.22 -15.52 2.32
C THR A 43 -14.38 -14.30 1.41
N ILE A 44 -13.45 -13.35 1.57
CA ILE A 44 -13.26 -12.19 0.70
C ILE A 44 -11.81 -12.22 0.22
N ASN A 45 -11.58 -12.20 -1.09
CA ASN A 45 -10.26 -12.36 -1.70
C ASN A 45 -9.48 -11.02 -1.72
N THR A 46 -9.25 -10.46 -0.54
CA THR A 46 -8.45 -9.25 -0.36
C THR A 46 -6.99 -9.45 -0.78
N LYS A 47 -6.29 -8.34 -0.99
CA LYS A 47 -4.89 -8.33 -1.43
C LYS A 47 -4.04 -7.42 -0.55
N VAL A 48 -2.74 -7.56 -0.62
CA VAL A 48 -1.78 -6.76 0.16
C VAL A 48 -1.06 -5.77 -0.76
N VAL A 49 -0.86 -4.54 -0.30
CA VAL A 49 -0.06 -3.53 -1.00
C VAL A 49 1.03 -2.96 -0.11
N LEU A 50 2.25 -2.89 -0.62
CA LEU A 50 3.38 -2.24 0.06
C LEU A 50 3.20 -0.71 0.01
N ASP A 51 3.44 -0.07 1.16
CA ASP A 51 3.47 1.38 1.31
C ASP A 51 4.41 2.04 0.30
N SER A 52 3.99 3.18 -0.25
CA SER A 52 4.72 3.86 -1.32
C SER A 52 6.12 4.32 -0.92
N GLN A 53 6.39 4.59 0.37
CA GLN A 53 7.71 5.04 0.83
C GLN A 53 8.84 4.04 0.54
N TYR A 54 8.51 2.75 0.39
CA TYR A 54 9.47 1.68 0.09
C TYR A 54 9.76 1.55 -1.41
N ARG A 55 8.96 2.21 -2.25
CA ARG A 55 9.02 2.07 -3.70
C ARG A 55 10.09 2.98 -4.28
N TRP A 56 10.65 2.53 -5.39
CA TRP A 56 11.56 3.36 -6.15
C TRP A 56 10.78 4.51 -6.81
N HIS A 57 11.27 5.73 -6.56
CA HIS A 57 10.79 6.95 -7.19
C HIS A 57 11.87 7.43 -8.16
N HIS A 58 11.55 7.53 -9.44
CA HIS A 58 12.50 8.00 -10.46
C HIS A 58 11.85 9.00 -11.41
N VAL A 59 12.69 9.72 -12.14
CA VAL A 59 12.22 10.67 -13.15
C VAL A 59 11.42 9.95 -14.23
N LYS A 60 10.36 10.59 -14.70
CA LYS A 60 9.49 10.11 -15.76
C LYS A 60 10.29 9.74 -17.01
N GLY A 61 10.14 8.50 -17.49
CA GLY A 61 10.81 8.02 -18.70
C GLY A 61 12.34 7.90 -18.60
N GLY A 62 12.90 7.99 -17.39
CA GLY A 62 14.32 7.80 -17.11
C GLY A 62 14.56 6.96 -15.87
N TYR A 63 15.82 6.89 -15.44
CA TYR A 63 16.25 6.04 -14.31
C TYR A 63 16.86 6.85 -13.16
N ASP A 64 16.93 8.18 -13.30
CA ASP A 64 17.50 9.02 -12.25
C ASP A 64 16.55 9.05 -11.04
N PRO A 65 17.05 8.80 -9.82
CA PRO A 65 16.20 8.76 -8.64
C PRO A 65 15.68 10.16 -8.29
N CYS A 66 14.36 10.23 -8.05
CA CYS A 66 13.73 11.41 -7.47
C CYS A 66 13.92 11.49 -5.95
N VAL A 67 14.08 10.33 -5.30
CA VAL A 67 14.35 10.21 -3.87
C VAL A 67 15.50 9.22 -3.70
N ASN A 68 16.53 9.61 -2.94
CA ASN A 68 17.65 8.75 -2.61
C ASN A 68 17.91 8.82 -1.10
N ASN A 69 17.88 7.68 -0.40
CA ASN A 69 18.02 7.58 1.05
C ASN A 69 17.13 8.57 1.83
N GLY A 70 15.88 8.75 1.39
CA GLY A 70 14.92 9.68 2.00
C GLY A 70 15.11 11.16 1.65
N VAL A 71 16.11 11.50 0.84
CA VAL A 71 16.37 12.88 0.39
C VAL A 71 15.84 13.06 -1.02
N PHE A 72 14.99 14.07 -1.21
CA PHE A 72 14.48 14.46 -2.53
C PHE A 72 15.59 15.10 -3.39
N ASN A 73 15.64 14.74 -4.65
CA ASN A 73 16.56 15.34 -5.61
C ASN A 73 16.12 16.77 -5.94
N ALA A 74 16.86 17.76 -5.48
CA ALA A 74 16.53 19.18 -5.64
C ALA A 74 16.55 19.67 -7.10
N ALA A 75 17.13 18.93 -8.05
CA ALA A 75 17.06 19.27 -9.46
C ALA A 75 15.67 18.97 -10.04
N THR A 76 15.04 17.87 -9.60
CA THR A 76 13.75 17.38 -10.12
C THR A 76 12.56 17.71 -9.21
N CYS A 77 12.79 17.81 -7.89
CA CYS A 77 11.78 17.94 -6.84
C CYS A 77 12.02 19.19 -5.99
N LYS A 78 11.94 20.39 -6.58
CA LYS A 78 12.05 21.66 -5.82
C LYS A 78 10.78 21.97 -5.03
N LYS A 79 9.64 21.51 -5.54
CA LYS A 79 8.31 21.63 -4.93
C LYS A 79 7.56 20.32 -5.06
N ALA A 80 6.54 20.13 -4.22
CA ALA A 80 5.77 18.90 -4.16
C ALA A 80 4.99 18.63 -5.46
N ASP A 81 4.41 19.66 -6.07
CA ASP A 81 3.68 19.58 -7.34
C ASP A 81 4.60 19.21 -8.50
N GLU A 82 5.78 19.83 -8.59
CA GLU A 82 6.81 19.51 -9.57
C GLU A 82 7.31 18.06 -9.41
N CYS A 83 7.54 17.63 -8.17
CA CYS A 83 7.96 16.26 -7.89
C CYS A 83 6.89 15.23 -8.30
N ALA A 84 5.61 15.48 -7.97
CA ALA A 84 4.52 14.61 -8.36
C ALA A 84 4.33 14.53 -9.89
N ALA A 85 4.58 15.64 -10.60
CA ALA A 85 4.46 15.69 -12.06
C ALA A 85 5.66 15.06 -12.80
N ASN A 86 6.84 15.08 -12.19
CA ASN A 86 8.09 14.64 -12.82
C ASN A 86 8.54 13.24 -12.41
N CYS A 87 7.97 12.67 -11.34
CA CYS A 87 8.42 11.39 -10.78
C CYS A 87 7.37 10.29 -10.92
N GLU A 88 7.87 9.11 -11.24
CA GLU A 88 7.12 7.87 -11.34
C GLU A 88 7.40 6.99 -10.11
N VAL A 89 6.39 6.23 -9.67
CA VAL A 89 6.46 5.29 -8.56
C VAL A 89 6.31 3.88 -9.10
N GLU A 90 7.33 3.06 -8.89
CA GLU A 90 7.40 1.73 -9.48
C GLU A 90 6.65 0.65 -8.67
N GLY A 91 6.33 -0.44 -9.37
CA GLY A 91 5.94 -1.69 -8.73
C GLY A 91 7.08 -2.29 -7.92
N VAL A 92 6.82 -3.40 -7.23
CA VAL A 92 7.83 -4.08 -6.41
C VAL A 92 7.77 -5.60 -6.53
N ASN A 93 8.92 -6.23 -6.34
CA ASN A 93 8.98 -7.63 -5.95
C ASN A 93 8.79 -7.75 -4.43
N TYR A 94 7.60 -8.13 -4.00
CA TYR A 94 7.23 -8.25 -2.57
C TYR A 94 8.18 -9.14 -1.75
N ALA A 95 8.67 -10.24 -2.34
CA ALA A 95 9.59 -11.16 -1.65
C ALA A 95 10.92 -10.47 -1.32
N SER A 96 11.39 -9.56 -2.19
CA SER A 96 12.61 -8.76 -1.94
C SER A 96 12.44 -7.78 -0.78
N TYR A 97 11.21 -7.46 -0.38
CA TYR A 97 10.89 -6.66 0.80
C TYR A 97 10.48 -7.50 2.02
N GLY A 98 10.72 -8.82 1.98
CA GLY A 98 10.39 -9.72 3.09
C GLY A 98 8.89 -9.95 3.25
N ILE A 99 8.08 -9.74 2.21
CA ILE A 99 6.62 -9.89 2.24
C ILE A 99 6.25 -11.15 1.47
N SER A 100 5.52 -12.05 2.10
CA SER A 100 4.96 -13.25 1.46
C SER A 100 3.60 -13.61 2.03
N THR A 101 2.75 -14.23 1.21
CA THR A 101 1.47 -14.80 1.67
C THR A 101 1.40 -16.29 1.36
N SER A 102 0.70 -17.03 2.22
CA SER A 102 0.40 -18.46 2.02
C SER A 102 -0.97 -18.75 2.62
N GLY A 103 -1.92 -19.18 1.79
CA GLY A 103 -3.31 -19.29 2.20
C GLY A 103 -3.87 -17.95 2.68
N ASN A 104 -4.31 -17.90 3.94
CA ASN A 104 -4.79 -16.69 4.62
C ASN A 104 -3.75 -16.05 5.56
N ALA A 105 -2.49 -16.49 5.51
CA ALA A 105 -1.40 -15.96 6.33
C ALA A 105 -0.55 -14.94 5.56
N LEU A 106 -0.15 -13.88 6.26
CA LEU A 106 0.83 -12.89 5.81
C LEU A 106 2.07 -13.00 6.70
N THR A 107 3.24 -13.11 6.08
CA THR A 107 4.53 -13.07 6.76
C THR A 107 5.27 -11.80 6.36
N LEU A 108 5.71 -11.04 7.37
CA LEU A 108 6.53 -9.85 7.21
C LEU A 108 7.87 -10.11 7.91
N GLN A 109 8.95 -10.16 7.14
CA GLN A 109 10.30 -10.36 7.67
C GLN A 109 10.94 -9.02 7.98
N LEU A 110 11.61 -8.94 9.13
CA LEU A 110 12.38 -7.75 9.51
C LEU A 110 13.54 -7.49 8.54
N PHE A 111 14.17 -8.56 8.04
CA PHE A 111 15.27 -8.52 7.09
C PHE A 111 14.84 -9.10 5.75
N ASN A 112 15.37 -8.56 4.65
CA ASN A 112 15.19 -9.09 3.31
C ASN A 112 16.09 -10.33 3.07
N PRO A 113 15.90 -11.06 1.96
CA PRO A 113 16.71 -12.26 1.65
C PRO A 113 18.22 -12.02 1.54
N THR A 114 18.65 -10.76 1.35
CA THR A 114 20.07 -10.38 1.29
C THR A 114 20.63 -9.92 2.65
N GLY A 115 19.84 -9.96 3.73
CA GLY A 115 20.22 -9.54 5.07
C GLY A 115 20.06 -8.05 5.38
N GLY A 116 19.59 -7.25 4.41
CA GLY A 116 19.28 -5.84 4.62
C GLY A 116 17.99 -5.64 5.42
N LEU A 117 17.89 -4.55 6.19
CA LEU A 117 16.66 -4.22 6.93
C LEU A 117 15.52 -3.92 5.94
N ALA A 118 14.44 -4.69 6.02
CA ALA A 118 13.24 -4.51 5.21
C ALA A 118 12.16 -3.73 5.98
N SER A 119 11.83 -4.18 7.20
CA SER A 119 10.82 -3.58 8.09
C SER A 119 9.51 -3.14 7.38
N PRO A 120 8.88 -3.99 6.54
CA PRO A 120 7.84 -3.55 5.61
C PRO A 120 6.58 -3.03 6.31
N ARG A 121 5.90 -2.05 5.69
CA ARG A 121 4.54 -1.61 6.04
C ARG A 121 3.61 -1.91 4.88
N VAL A 122 2.51 -2.60 5.15
CA VAL A 122 1.55 -2.99 4.12
C VAL A 122 0.12 -2.62 4.50
N TYR A 123 -0.74 -2.52 3.49
CA TYR A 123 -2.16 -2.24 3.62
C TYR A 123 -3.00 -3.31 2.95
N LEU A 124 -4.25 -3.45 3.39
CA LEU A 124 -5.21 -4.37 2.80
C LEU A 124 -6.02 -3.68 1.70
N LEU A 125 -6.06 -4.29 0.52
CA LEU A 125 -6.86 -3.89 -0.63
C LEU A 125 -8.08 -4.81 -0.78
N LYS A 126 -9.14 -4.27 -1.39
CA LYS A 126 -10.27 -5.07 -1.85
C LYS A 126 -9.87 -6.01 -3.00
N GLU A 127 -10.80 -6.87 -3.38
CA GLU A 127 -10.64 -7.84 -4.48
C GLU A 127 -10.30 -7.14 -5.82
N ASP A 128 -10.80 -5.92 -6.01
CA ASP A 128 -10.53 -5.07 -7.18
C ASP A 128 -9.06 -4.62 -7.30
N ALA A 129 -8.28 -4.70 -6.22
CA ALA A 129 -6.91 -4.22 -6.11
C ALA A 129 -6.71 -2.70 -6.36
N GLN A 130 -7.78 -1.91 -6.37
CA GLN A 130 -7.76 -0.47 -6.62
C GLN A 130 -8.07 0.33 -5.37
N THR A 131 -8.83 -0.25 -4.43
CA THR A 131 -9.28 0.46 -3.23
C THR A 131 -8.90 -0.26 -1.96
N TYR A 132 -8.51 0.51 -0.93
CA TYR A 132 -8.28 -0.04 0.40
C TYR A 132 -9.53 -0.70 0.96
N TYR A 133 -9.34 -1.85 1.61
CA TYR A 133 -10.38 -2.52 2.36
C TYR A 133 -10.60 -1.78 3.69
N LYS A 134 -11.75 -1.11 3.81
CA LYS A 134 -12.10 -0.33 5.01
C LYS A 134 -12.93 -1.16 5.96
N PHE A 135 -12.44 -1.35 7.18
CA PHE A 135 -13.18 -2.00 8.25
C PHE A 135 -14.16 -1.03 8.91
N ARG A 136 -15.45 -1.38 8.95
CA ARG A 136 -16.49 -0.65 9.70
C ARG A 136 -16.72 -1.34 11.04
N MET A 137 -15.93 -0.95 12.04
CA MET A 137 -15.74 -1.72 13.27
C MET A 137 -16.79 -1.50 14.37
N LEU A 138 -17.61 -0.43 14.29
CA LEU A 138 -18.65 -0.19 15.30
C LEU A 138 -19.61 -1.38 15.41
N ASN A 139 -19.75 -1.89 16.63
CA ASN A 139 -20.55 -3.09 16.95
C ASN A 139 -20.14 -4.34 16.16
N LYS A 140 -18.84 -4.50 15.86
CA LYS A 140 -18.27 -5.69 15.24
C LYS A 140 -17.04 -6.16 16.01
N GLU A 141 -16.67 -7.41 15.77
CA GLU A 141 -15.44 -8.03 16.24
C GLU A 141 -14.43 -8.14 15.09
N PHE A 142 -13.14 -8.02 15.41
CA PHE A 142 -12.03 -8.33 14.51
C PHE A 142 -11.08 -9.26 15.23
N THR A 143 -10.76 -10.38 14.59
CA THR A 143 -9.91 -11.43 15.13
C THR A 143 -8.85 -11.81 14.11
N TYR A 144 -7.68 -12.19 14.60
CA TYR A 144 -6.58 -12.71 13.81
C TYR A 144 -5.66 -13.55 14.69
N ASP A 145 -5.02 -14.54 14.08
CA ASP A 145 -3.94 -15.29 14.72
C ASP A 145 -2.61 -14.58 14.43
N VAL A 146 -1.69 -14.62 15.40
CA VAL A 146 -0.38 -13.98 15.28
C VAL A 146 0.71 -14.86 15.88
N ASP A 147 1.82 -14.98 15.15
CA ASP A 147 3.05 -15.60 15.65
C ASP A 147 4.11 -14.52 15.84
N VAL A 148 4.48 -14.27 17.09
CA VAL A 148 5.54 -13.33 17.49
C VAL A 148 6.75 -14.03 18.11
N SER A 149 6.84 -15.36 18.00
CA SER A 149 7.88 -16.18 18.64
C SER A 149 9.30 -15.81 18.21
N ASN A 150 9.44 -15.25 17.00
CA ASN A 150 10.72 -14.84 16.42
C ASN A 150 10.95 -13.31 16.45
N LEU A 151 10.14 -12.53 17.18
CA LEU A 151 10.35 -11.09 17.33
C LEU A 151 11.28 -10.79 18.53
N PRO A 152 12.52 -10.33 18.30
CA PRO A 152 13.43 -10.00 19.39
C PRO A 152 13.06 -8.69 20.08
N CYS A 153 13.62 -8.46 21.28
CA CYS A 153 13.49 -7.19 21.99
C CYS A 153 13.89 -6.00 21.10
N GLY A 154 13.12 -4.91 21.17
CA GLY A 154 13.34 -3.71 20.35
C GLY A 154 12.66 -3.74 18.98
N THR A 155 11.87 -4.77 18.68
CA THR A 155 11.05 -4.86 17.46
C THR A 155 9.56 -4.74 17.78
N ASN A 156 8.75 -4.41 16.77
CA ASN A 156 7.30 -4.28 16.92
C ASN A 156 6.58 -4.82 15.67
N GLY A 157 5.89 -5.95 15.83
CA GLY A 157 4.95 -6.47 14.83
C GLY A 157 3.57 -5.86 15.06
N ALA A 158 3.22 -4.84 14.29
CA ALA A 158 2.01 -4.04 14.53
C ALA A 158 0.90 -4.35 13.50
N LEU A 159 -0.31 -4.57 14.01
CA LEU A 159 -1.56 -4.50 13.25
C LEU A 159 -2.38 -3.34 13.81
N VAL A 160 -2.66 -2.33 12.97
CA VAL A 160 -3.37 -1.12 13.35
C VAL A 160 -4.39 -0.73 12.30
N SER A 161 -5.48 -0.08 12.72
CA SER A 161 -6.43 0.58 11.82
C SER A 161 -6.24 2.10 11.88
N THR A 162 -6.20 2.75 10.73
CA THR A 162 -6.19 4.22 10.61
C THR A 162 -7.56 4.69 10.11
N PHE A 163 -8.18 5.65 10.82
CA PHE A 163 -9.51 6.17 10.51
C PHE A 163 -9.45 7.36 9.55
#